data_AF-A0A1I1KGW4-F1
#
_entry.id   AF-A0A1I1KGW4-F1
#
_cell.length_a   1.000
_cell.length_b   1.000
_cell.length_c   1.000
_cell.angle_alpha   90.00
_cell.angle_beta   90.00
_cell.angle_gamma   90.00
#
_symmetry.space_group_name_H-M   'P 1'
#
loop_
_entity.id
_entity.type
_entity.pdbx_description
1 polymer ?
#
loop_
_entity_poly.entity_id
_entity_poly.type
_entity_poly.pdbx_seq_one_letter_code
_entity_poly.pdbx_strand_id
1 'polypeptide(L)'
;MTIYDILKQTEFAEISERIQKFYGSKDIDKYAELYNKLLSITPNHKHKKFTVYISAFRITDSVEDEYVEHFDENDTSLYYDVSGVYDDSDEVYSISTCFYADFLQYSIDDTTLKNYSYSTILAHCFWEITAYGFDRQ
;
A
#
# COMPACT_ATOMS: atom_id res chain seq x y z
N MET A 1 1.46 -7.02 11.81
CA MET A 1 1.09 -7.91 10.70
C MET A 1 1.89 -7.48 9.46
N THR A 2 2.36 -8.40 8.62
CA THR A 2 3.14 -8.01 7.42
C THR A 2 2.27 -7.87 6.18
N ILE A 3 2.80 -7.21 5.15
CA ILE A 3 2.20 -7.19 3.81
C ILE A 3 1.96 -8.62 3.29
N TYR A 4 2.92 -9.54 3.46
CA TYR A 4 2.76 -10.91 3.01
C TYR A 4 1.65 -11.66 3.75
N ASP A 5 1.43 -11.36 5.02
CA ASP A 5 0.36 -11.97 5.80
C ASP A 5 -1.02 -11.58 5.27
N ILE A 6 -1.24 -10.29 4.96
CA ILE A 6 -2.52 -9.84 4.41
C ILE A 6 -2.69 -10.24 2.93
N LEU A 7 -1.60 -10.32 2.16
CA LEU A 7 -1.62 -10.77 0.77
C LEU A 7 -2.13 -12.22 0.67
N LYS A 8 -1.70 -13.11 1.55
CA LYS A 8 -2.16 -14.51 1.60
C LYS A 8 -3.61 -14.67 2.08
N GLN A 9 -4.21 -13.63 2.64
CA GLN A 9 -5.56 -13.64 3.21
C GLN A 9 -6.59 -12.89 2.35
N THR A 10 -6.15 -12.29 1.24
CA THR A 10 -7.00 -11.39 0.45
C THR A 10 -7.01 -11.85 -1.00
N GLU A 11 -8.19 -12.14 -1.53
CA GLU A 11 -8.31 -12.54 -2.92
C GLU A 11 -8.08 -11.35 -3.86
N PHE A 12 -7.48 -11.60 -5.03
CA PHE A 12 -7.21 -10.53 -5.99
C PHE A 12 -8.49 -9.82 -6.46
N ALA A 13 -9.64 -10.50 -6.47
CA ALA A 13 -10.92 -9.89 -6.83
C ALA A 13 -11.26 -8.70 -5.91
N GLU A 14 -11.01 -8.83 -4.61
CA GLU A 14 -11.26 -7.77 -3.63
C GLU A 14 -10.26 -6.61 -3.82
N ILE A 15 -8.99 -6.93 -4.03
CA ILE A 15 -7.94 -5.92 -4.30
C ILE A 15 -8.26 -5.15 -5.59
N SER A 16 -8.67 -5.86 -6.63
CA SER A 16 -9.04 -5.30 -7.93
C SER A 16 -10.21 -4.34 -7.81
N GLU A 17 -11.24 -4.67 -7.03
CA GLU A 17 -12.37 -3.77 -6.77
C GLU A 17 -11.89 -2.44 -6.15
N ARG A 18 -10.97 -2.51 -5.18
CA ARG A 18 -10.39 -1.32 -4.55
C ARG A 18 -9.53 -0.51 -5.51
N ILE A 19 -8.67 -1.15 -6.31
CA ILE A 19 -7.87 -0.47 -7.33
C ILE A 19 -8.78 0.26 -8.32
N GLN A 20 -9.81 -0.42 -8.82
CA GLN A 20 -10.77 0.18 -9.76
C GLN A 20 -11.48 1.39 -9.15
N LYS A 21 -11.83 1.30 -7.87
CA LYS A 21 -12.50 2.36 -7.14
C LYS A 21 -11.64 3.62 -6.98
N PHE A 22 -10.38 3.48 -6.58
CA PHE A 22 -9.51 4.63 -6.26
C PHE A 22 -8.70 5.14 -7.45
N TYR A 23 -8.31 4.24 -8.35
CA TYR A 23 -7.33 4.53 -9.40
C TYR A 23 -7.85 4.23 -10.82
N GLY A 24 -9.07 3.69 -10.93
CA GLY A 24 -9.70 3.32 -12.19
C GLY A 24 -9.30 1.94 -12.70
N SER A 25 -9.96 1.49 -13.78
CA SER A 25 -9.80 0.12 -14.31
C SER A 25 -8.64 -0.07 -15.29
N LYS A 26 -7.71 0.89 -15.34
CA LYS A 26 -6.54 0.78 -16.22
C LYS A 26 -5.54 -0.22 -15.62
N ASP A 27 -4.92 -1.04 -16.47
CA ASP A 27 -3.84 -1.96 -16.11
C ASP A 27 -4.23 -3.04 -15.05
N ILE A 28 -5.52 -3.33 -14.85
CA ILE A 28 -5.98 -4.36 -13.89
C ILE A 28 -5.36 -5.73 -14.17
N ASP A 29 -5.20 -6.11 -15.43
CA ASP A 29 -4.52 -7.37 -15.79
C ASP A 29 -3.06 -7.39 -15.29
N LYS A 30 -2.36 -6.26 -15.32
CA LYS A 30 -0.98 -6.16 -14.80
C LYS A 30 -0.94 -6.20 -13.27
N TYR A 31 -1.94 -5.66 -12.60
CA TYR A 31 -2.09 -5.83 -11.15
C TYR A 31 -2.36 -7.29 -10.78
N ALA A 32 -3.08 -8.04 -11.63
CA ALA A 32 -3.27 -9.47 -11.44
C ALA A 32 -1.95 -10.24 -11.60
N GLU A 33 -1.14 -9.88 -12.59
CA GLU A 33 0.21 -10.42 -12.77
C GLU A 33 1.11 -10.09 -11.58
N LEU A 34 1.07 -8.85 -11.08
CA LEU A 34 1.79 -8.43 -9.87
C LEU A 34 1.36 -9.25 -8.65
N TYR A 35 0.07 -9.40 -8.40
CA TYR A 35 -0.45 -10.20 -7.30
C TYR A 35 0.11 -11.63 -7.32
N ASN A 36 0.05 -12.29 -8.47
CA ASN A 36 0.59 -13.65 -8.64
C ASN A 36 2.12 -13.67 -8.48
N LYS A 37 2.84 -12.67 -9.01
CA LYS A 37 4.28 -12.52 -8.82
C LYS A 37 4.63 -12.41 -7.35
N LEU A 38 3.96 -11.53 -6.61
CA LEU A 38 4.19 -11.33 -5.17
C LEU A 38 3.92 -12.60 -4.36
N LEU A 39 2.85 -13.35 -4.66
CA LEU A 39 2.59 -14.63 -4.00
C LEU A 39 3.68 -15.69 -4.27
N SER A 40 4.34 -15.63 -5.43
CA SER A 40 5.40 -16.56 -5.80
C SER A 40 6.78 -16.24 -5.20
N ILE A 41 6.97 -15.01 -4.71
CA ILE A 41 8.25 -14.56 -4.16
C ILE A 41 8.43 -15.11 -2.74
N THR A 42 9.64 -15.59 -2.45
CA THR A 42 10.05 -15.88 -1.07
C THR A 42 10.43 -14.55 -0.39
N PRO A 43 9.74 -14.14 0.68
CA PRO A 43 10.04 -12.89 1.36
C PRO A 43 11.45 -12.87 1.96
N ASN A 44 12.09 -11.71 1.99
CA ASN A 44 13.44 -11.55 2.54
C ASN A 44 13.40 -11.26 4.04
N HIS A 45 13.73 -12.26 4.87
CA HIS A 45 13.71 -12.14 6.33
C HIS A 45 14.93 -11.42 6.94
N LYS A 46 15.73 -10.68 6.15
CA LYS A 46 16.80 -9.85 6.72
C LYS A 46 16.18 -8.79 7.64
N HIS A 47 16.75 -8.64 8.84
CA HIS A 47 16.23 -7.92 10.02
C HIS A 47 16.00 -6.41 9.89
N LYS A 48 15.65 -5.88 8.72
CA LYS A 48 15.24 -4.48 8.60
C LYS A 48 13.78 -4.35 9.03
N LYS A 49 13.57 -3.77 10.20
CA LYS A 49 12.23 -3.43 10.67
C LYS A 49 11.80 -2.15 9.97
N PHE A 50 10.97 -2.32 8.95
CA PHE A 50 10.36 -1.23 8.20
C PHE A 50 8.85 -1.37 8.31
N THR A 51 8.18 -0.26 8.61
CA THR A 51 6.75 -0.21 8.84
C THR A 51 6.10 0.72 7.83
N VAL A 52 5.10 0.21 7.11
CA VAL A 52 4.26 0.94 6.17
C VAL A 52 3.03 1.46 6.88
N TYR A 53 2.63 2.68 6.52
CA TYR A 53 1.40 3.31 6.96
C TYR A 53 0.72 4.06 5.82
N ILE A 54 -0.60 4.23 5.93
CA ILE A 54 -1.42 4.93 4.94
C ILE A 54 -2.09 6.14 5.60
N SER A 55 -1.78 7.32 5.10
CA SER A 55 -2.36 8.58 5.59
C SER A 55 -3.43 9.10 4.63
N ALA A 56 -4.58 9.50 5.18
CA ALA A 56 -5.66 10.09 4.39
C ALA A 56 -5.60 11.63 4.50
N PHE A 57 -5.75 12.29 3.36
CA PHE A 57 -5.69 13.74 3.24
C PHE A 57 -6.86 14.28 2.43
N ARG A 58 -7.33 15.47 2.81
CA ARG A 58 -8.24 16.27 2.00
C ARG A 58 -7.44 17.33 1.27
N ILE A 59 -7.54 17.32 -0.06
CA ILE A 59 -6.97 18.37 -0.89
C ILE A 59 -7.79 19.64 -0.65
N THR A 60 -7.12 20.71 -0.25
CA THR A 60 -7.72 22.02 -0.05
C THR A 60 -7.13 23.02 -1.04
N ASP A 61 -7.79 24.16 -1.25
CA ASP A 61 -7.22 25.27 -2.04
C ASP A 61 -6.03 25.95 -1.33
N SER A 62 -5.64 25.47 -0.15
CA SER A 62 -4.51 25.98 0.62
C SER A 62 -3.18 25.33 0.17
N VAL A 63 -2.07 25.78 0.74
CA VAL A 63 -0.73 25.26 0.37
C VAL A 63 -0.47 23.87 0.97
N GLU A 64 -1.25 23.47 1.99
CA GLU A 64 -1.07 22.21 2.71
C GLU A 64 -2.34 21.36 2.66
N ASP A 65 -2.16 20.07 2.41
CA ASP A 65 -3.24 19.09 2.47
C ASP A 65 -3.64 18.82 3.93
N GLU A 66 -4.94 18.70 4.20
CA GLU A 66 -5.45 18.49 5.55
C GLU A 66 -5.45 17.00 5.90
N TYR A 67 -4.71 16.59 6.93
CA TYR A 67 -4.77 15.22 7.45
C TYR A 67 -6.14 14.89 8.05
N VAL A 68 -6.69 13.73 7.70
CA VAL A 68 -8.01 13.27 8.16
C VAL A 68 -7.87 12.00 9.00
N GLU A 69 -8.10 12.11 10.31
CA GLU A 69 -8.00 10.96 11.24
C GLU A 69 -9.21 10.01 11.17
N HIS A 70 -10.39 10.55 10.87
CA HIS A 70 -11.66 9.81 10.84
C HIS A 70 -12.32 9.95 9.48
N PHE A 71 -12.36 8.85 8.75
CA PHE A 71 -12.92 8.77 7.41
C PHE A 71 -13.52 7.38 7.17
N ASP A 72 -14.33 7.27 6.13
CA ASP A 72 -14.70 5.99 5.56
C ASP A 72 -13.59 5.59 4.58
N GLU A 73 -13.00 4.39 4.72
CA GLU A 73 -11.99 3.87 3.78
C GLU A 73 -12.47 3.89 2.32
N ASN A 74 -13.78 4.04 2.10
CA ASN A 74 -14.45 4.11 0.80
C ASN A 74 -14.54 5.52 0.20
N ASP A 75 -14.09 6.55 0.91
CA ASP A 75 -14.19 7.94 0.48
C ASP A 75 -13.17 8.24 -0.64
N THR A 76 -13.67 8.35 -1.87
CA THR A 76 -12.86 8.66 -3.06
C THR A 76 -12.59 10.15 -3.24
N SER A 77 -13.07 11.01 -2.33
CA SER A 77 -12.73 12.44 -2.31
C SER A 77 -11.43 12.73 -1.57
N LEU A 78 -10.93 11.75 -0.80
CA LEU A 78 -9.66 11.83 -0.10
C LEU A 78 -8.51 11.31 -0.97
N TYR A 79 -7.34 11.88 -0.71
CA TYR A 79 -6.06 11.39 -1.19
C TYR A 79 -5.44 10.46 -0.14
N TYR A 80 -4.89 9.34 -0.56
CA TYR A 80 -4.27 8.35 0.32
C TYR A 80 -2.79 8.22 -0.04
N ASP A 81 -1.93 8.60 0.90
CA ASP A 81 -0.47 8.49 0.76
C ASP A 81 0.04 7.23 1.44
N VAL A 82 0.93 6.49 0.76
CA VAL A 82 1.56 5.28 1.29
C VAL A 82 3.02 5.57 1.56
N SER A 83 3.36 5.57 2.84
CA SER A 83 4.69 5.92 3.33
C SER A 83 5.22 4.83 4.24
N GLY A 84 6.52 4.86 4.54
CA GLY A 84 7.07 3.97 5.55
C GLY A 84 8.28 4.53 6.27
N VAL A 85 8.56 3.94 7.43
CA VAL A 85 9.59 4.35 8.38
C VAL A 85 10.40 3.14 8.84
N TYR A 86 11.67 3.35 9.14
CA TYR A 86 12.44 2.38 9.90
C TYR A 86 12.18 2.58 11.39
N ASP A 87 12.04 1.50 12.16
CA ASP A 87 11.69 1.57 13.60
C ASP A 87 12.62 2.49 14.44
N ASP A 88 13.85 2.70 13.99
CA ASP A 88 14.86 3.51 14.67
C ASP A 88 15.04 4.91 14.03
N SER A 89 14.10 5.37 13.19
CA SER A 89 14.21 6.61 12.41
C SER A 89 12.90 7.39 12.35
N ASP A 90 13.01 8.72 12.44
CA ASP A 90 11.90 9.66 12.16
C ASP A 90 11.81 10.01 10.65
N GLU A 91 12.67 9.42 9.81
CA GLU A 91 12.66 9.67 8.37
C GLU A 91 11.56 8.87 7.67
N VAL A 92 10.78 9.58 6.85
CA VAL A 92 9.72 9.01 6.02
C VAL A 92 10.26 8.70 4.63
N TYR A 93 9.96 7.49 4.13
CA TYR A 93 10.39 7.00 2.84
C TYR A 93 9.20 6.55 2.00
N SER A 94 9.24 6.85 0.69
CA SER A 94 8.36 6.20 -0.28
C SER A 94 8.76 4.74 -0.45
N ILE A 95 7.77 3.88 -0.67
CA ILE A 95 7.99 2.46 -0.99
C ILE A 95 8.03 2.18 -2.50
N SER A 96 7.87 3.19 -3.36
CA SER A 96 7.85 3.06 -4.83
C SER A 96 9.10 2.45 -5.46
N THR A 97 10.22 2.40 -4.72
CA THR A 97 11.51 1.85 -5.18
C THR A 97 12.04 0.69 -4.33
N CYS A 98 11.18 0.09 -3.50
CA CYS A 98 11.57 -1.09 -2.70
C CYS A 98 11.92 -2.29 -3.59
N PHE A 99 12.41 -3.39 -3.01
CA PHE A 99 12.38 -4.69 -3.66
C PHE A 99 11.16 -5.48 -3.19
N TYR A 100 10.45 -6.16 -4.09
CA TYR A 100 9.26 -6.94 -3.72
C TYR A 100 9.51 -7.95 -2.59
N ALA A 101 10.68 -8.61 -2.56
CA ALA A 101 11.00 -9.53 -1.47
C ALA A 101 11.11 -8.84 -0.10
N ASP A 102 11.59 -7.59 -0.06
CA ASP A 102 11.67 -6.78 1.16
C ASP A 102 10.27 -6.23 1.53
N PHE A 103 9.55 -5.69 0.55
CA PHE A 103 8.19 -5.17 0.70
C PHE A 103 7.24 -6.16 1.38
N LEU A 104 7.32 -7.43 0.99
CA LEU A 104 6.52 -8.51 1.59
C LEU A 104 6.78 -8.70 3.09
N GLN A 105 7.94 -8.27 3.62
CA GLN A 105 8.25 -8.34 5.06
C GLN A 105 7.99 -7.03 5.81
N TYR A 106 7.58 -5.96 5.13
CA TYR A 106 7.25 -4.72 5.81
C TYR A 106 6.06 -4.95 6.74
N SER A 107 6.19 -4.44 7.97
CA SER A 107 5.09 -4.41 8.93
C SER A 107 4.10 -3.34 8.50
N ILE A 108 2.84 -3.51 8.89
CA ILE A 108 1.81 -2.50 8.71
C ILE A 108 1.53 -1.91 10.08
N ASP A 109 1.47 -0.58 10.18
CA ASP A 109 1.18 0.09 11.44
C ASP A 109 -0.26 -0.21 11.92
N ASP A 110 -0.45 -0.11 13.23
CA ASP A 110 -1.72 -0.48 13.87
C ASP A 110 -2.89 0.45 13.50
N THR A 111 -2.62 1.72 13.20
CA THR A 111 -3.65 2.69 12.77
C THR A 111 -4.15 2.33 11.38
N THR A 112 -3.25 1.99 10.45
CA THR A 112 -3.63 1.50 9.12
C THR A 112 -4.44 0.21 9.24
N LEU A 113 -4.00 -0.75 10.06
CA LEU A 113 -4.72 -2.01 10.27
C LEU A 113 -6.11 -1.82 10.89
N LYS A 114 -6.31 -0.76 11.66
CA LYS A 114 -7.60 -0.42 12.27
C LYS A 114 -8.55 0.28 11.30
N ASN A 115 -8.01 1.12 10.41
CA ASN A 115 -8.82 2.01 9.58
C ASN A 115 -9.14 1.44 8.19
N TYR A 116 -8.36 0.47 7.69
CA TYR A 116 -8.51 -0.06 6.34
C TYR A 116 -8.69 -1.57 6.33
N SER A 117 -9.51 -2.05 5.40
CA SER A 117 -9.56 -3.48 5.05
C SER A 117 -8.27 -3.90 4.33
N TYR A 118 -7.93 -5.19 4.39
CA TYR A 118 -6.70 -5.70 3.77
C TYR A 118 -6.66 -5.46 2.25
N SER A 119 -7.81 -5.56 1.58
CA SER A 119 -7.92 -5.26 0.15
C SER A 119 -7.62 -3.80 -0.16
N THR A 120 -8.06 -2.86 0.68
CA THR A 120 -7.77 -1.43 0.53
C THR A 120 -6.29 -1.14 0.77
N ILE A 121 -5.70 -1.71 1.82
CA ILE A 121 -4.25 -1.59 2.10
C ILE A 121 -3.43 -2.07 0.91
N LEU A 122 -3.73 -3.27 0.40
CA LEU A 122 -3.01 -3.84 -0.75
C LEU A 122 -3.21 -3.03 -2.01
N ALA A 123 -4.40 -2.49 -2.25
CA ALA A 123 -4.66 -1.64 -3.42
C ALA A 123 -3.82 -0.36 -3.42
N HIS A 124 -3.78 0.35 -2.29
CA HIS A 124 -2.92 1.54 -2.16
C HIS A 124 -1.44 1.19 -2.29
N CYS A 125 -0.99 0.10 -1.64
CA CYS A 125 0.41 -0.33 -1.76
C CYS A 125 0.77 -0.75 -3.19
N PHE A 126 -0.10 -1.45 -3.90
CA PHE A 126 0.13 -1.88 -5.28
C PHE A 126 0.24 -0.67 -6.21
N TRP A 127 -0.62 0.31 -6.04
CA TRP A 127 -0.54 1.57 -6.77
C TRP A 127 0.83 2.25 -6.52
N GLU A 128 1.26 2.36 -5.27
CA GLU A 128 2.51 3.02 -4.91
C GLU A 128 3.75 2.29 -5.47
N ILE A 129 3.87 0.97 -5.26
CA ILE A 129 5.04 0.20 -5.71
C ILE A 129 5.13 0.07 -7.24
N THR A 130 4.07 0.44 -7.97
CA THR A 130 4.03 0.45 -9.44
C THR A 130 4.04 1.85 -10.05
N ALA A 131 4.25 2.90 -9.24
CA ALA A 131 4.29 4.30 -9.70
C ALA A 131 5.30 4.55 -10.85
N TYR A 132 6.36 3.74 -10.93
CA TYR A 132 7.37 3.81 -12.00
C TYR A 132 7.28 2.66 -13.02
N GLY A 133 6.17 1.91 -13.03
CA GLY A 133 5.90 0.77 -13.89
C GLY A 133 6.01 -0.58 -13.18
N PHE A 134 5.44 -1.61 -13.80
CA PHE A 134 5.34 -2.97 -13.24
C PHE A 134 6.64 -3.80 -13.34
N ASP A 135 7.54 -3.43 -14.27
CA ASP A 135 8.75 -4.18 -14.61
C ASP A 135 9.96 -3.82 -13.75
N ARG A 136 9.88 -2.73 -12.98
CA ARG A 136 10.95 -2.32 -12.07
C ARG A 136 10.81 -3.11 -10.78
N GLN A 137 11.32 -4.34 -10.73
CA GLN A 137 11.73 -5.10 -9.52
C GLN A 137 11.97 -6.58 -9.80
#